data_AF-A0A7Y4VGU5-F1
#
_entry.id   AF-A0A7Y4VGU5-F1
#
_cell.length_a   1.000
_cell.length_b   1.000
_cell.length_c   1.000
_cell.angle_alpha   90.00
_cell.angle_beta   90.00
_cell.angle_gamma   90.00
#
_symmetry.space_group_name_H-M   'P 1'
#
loop_
_entity.id
_entity.type
_entity.pdbx_description
1 polymer ?
#
loop_
_entity_poly.entity_id
_entity_poly.type
_entity_poly.pdbx_seq_one_letter_code
_entity_poly.pdbx_strand_id
1 'polypeptide(L)'
;NELTYEDVTADFRLVSEKNTNNVEQTSSIDKYNTNRNETVVQNVAMFEANEIMEEALKNVDDGNYTRAKELMSGARDYMDEQLKTVSPSPEMKRQSENIDRYSKDVESVETKSEEEKSDMQKSGKYDNYNTRKKN
;
A
#
# COMPACT_ATOMS: atom_id res chain seq x y z
N ASN A 1 -5.44 -22.73 -4.48
CA ASN A 1 -4.11 -22.39 -5.02
C ASN A 1 -3.17 -23.55 -4.77
N GLU A 2 -2.43 -23.96 -5.78
CA GLU A 2 -1.46 -25.05 -5.69
C GLU A 2 -0.08 -24.46 -6.01
N LEU A 3 0.89 -24.71 -5.13
CA LEU A 3 2.28 -24.32 -5.33
C LEU A 3 3.09 -25.60 -5.53
N THR A 4 3.81 -25.67 -6.64
CA THR A 4 4.73 -26.78 -6.93
C THR A 4 6.14 -26.27 -7.02
N TYR A 5 7.05 -26.85 -6.25
CA TYR A 5 8.46 -26.44 -6.21
C TYR A 5 9.38 -27.63 -5.90
N GLU A 6 10.66 -27.50 -6.24
CA GLU A 6 11.70 -28.45 -5.87
C GLU A 6 12.33 -28.01 -4.54
N ASP A 7 12.26 -28.89 -3.53
CA ASP A 7 12.86 -28.63 -2.23
C ASP A 7 14.35 -28.95 -2.26
N VAL A 8 15.17 -27.91 -2.38
CA VAL A 8 16.63 -27.99 -2.40
C VAL A 8 17.23 -28.48 -1.08
N THR A 9 16.46 -28.47 0.02
CA THR A 9 16.88 -28.99 1.33
C THR A 9 16.56 -30.48 1.50
N ALA A 10 15.74 -31.03 0.61
CA ALA A 10 15.30 -32.42 0.60
C ALA A 10 15.58 -33.08 -0.76
N ASP A 11 16.84 -33.00 -1.22
CA ASP A 11 17.34 -33.64 -2.46
C ASP A 11 16.55 -33.29 -3.73
N PHE A 12 16.12 -32.03 -3.88
CA PHE A 12 15.34 -31.54 -5.01
C PHE A 12 14.02 -32.29 -5.21
N ARG A 13 13.46 -32.85 -4.12
CA ARG A 13 12.16 -33.50 -4.19
C ARG A 13 11.10 -32.50 -4.64
N LEU A 14 10.30 -32.91 -5.63
CA LEU A 14 9.12 -32.15 -6.05
C LEU A 14 8.06 -32.20 -4.94
N VAL A 15 7.72 -31.03 -4.39
CA VAL A 15 6.68 -30.83 -3.40
C VAL A 15 5.50 -30.12 -4.07
N SER A 16 4.28 -30.60 -3.80
CA SER A 16 3.04 -29.87 -4.13
C SER A 16 2.30 -29.55 -2.84
N GLU A 17 2.05 -28.27 -2.61
CA GLU A 17 1.26 -27.78 -1.50
C GLU A 17 -0.05 -27.21 -2.02
N LYS A 18 -1.17 -27.64 -1.42
CA LYS A 18 -2.50 -27.17 -1.79
C LYS A 18 -3.10 -26.36 -0.65
N ASN A 19 -3.46 -25.11 -0.95
CA ASN A 19 -4.22 -24.26 -0.05
C ASN A 19 -5.66 -24.12 -0.53
N THR A 20 -6.61 -24.37 0.38
CA THR A 20 -8.06 -24.28 0.15
C THR A 20 -8.66 -23.14 0.95
N ASN A 21 -9.30 -22.20 0.26
CA ASN A 21 -10.09 -21.15 0.89
C ASN A 21 -11.54 -21.62 1.02
N ASN A 22 -12.04 -21.68 2.26
CA ASN A 22 -13.45 -21.95 2.53
C ASN A 22 -14.17 -20.63 2.72
N VAL A 23 -15.21 -20.39 1.92
CA VAL A 23 -16.03 -19.18 2.00
C VAL A 23 -17.45 -19.61 2.31
N GLU A 24 -17.96 -19.18 3.46
CA GLU A 24 -19.33 -19.46 3.90
C GLU A 24 -20.12 -18.14 3.98
N GLN A 25 -21.37 -18.19 3.54
CA GLN A 25 -22.26 -17.03 3.60
C GLN A 25 -22.86 -16.91 5.01
N THR A 26 -22.93 -15.68 5.53
CA THR A 26 -23.58 -15.38 6.81
C THR A 26 -24.40 -14.11 6.69
N SER A 27 -25.57 -14.07 7.32
CA SER A 27 -26.36 -12.85 7.52
C SER A 27 -26.05 -12.14 8.85
N SER A 28 -25.23 -12.75 9.71
CA SER A 28 -24.81 -12.17 11.00
C SER A 28 -23.56 -11.32 10.80
N ILE A 29 -23.69 -10.02 11.08
CA ILE A 29 -22.59 -9.07 11.06
C ILE A 29 -21.52 -9.40 12.13
N ASP A 30 -21.93 -9.90 13.29
CA ASP A 30 -21.00 -10.27 14.37
C ASP A 30 -20.12 -11.45 13.96
N LYS A 31 -20.70 -12.48 13.30
CA LYS A 31 -19.93 -13.60 12.76
C LYS A 31 -18.96 -13.15 11.67
N TYR A 32 -19.36 -12.19 10.84
CA TYR A 32 -18.48 -11.62 9.82
C TYR A 32 -17.29 -10.89 10.47
N ASN A 33 -17.56 -9.98 11.41
CA ASN A 33 -16.54 -9.17 12.07
C ASN A 33 -15.55 -10.02 12.88
N THR A 34 -16.03 -11.08 13.56
CA THR A 34 -15.18 -11.95 14.38
C THR A 34 -14.29 -12.91 13.58
N ASN A 35 -14.65 -13.21 12.32
CA ASN A 35 -13.85 -14.05 11.43
C ASN A 35 -13.05 -13.24 10.39
N ARG A 36 -13.09 -11.91 10.48
CA ARG A 36 -12.28 -11.01 9.65
C ARG A 36 -10.81 -11.14 10.08
N ASN A 37 -9.95 -11.57 9.16
CA ASN A 37 -8.51 -11.59 9.41
C ASN A 37 -7.97 -10.16 9.31
N GLU A 38 -7.64 -9.58 10.47
CA GLU A 38 -7.17 -8.20 10.57
C GLU A 38 -5.86 -7.96 9.80
N THR A 39 -4.92 -8.90 9.83
CA THR A 39 -3.65 -8.81 9.09
C THR A 39 -3.88 -8.76 7.58
N VAL A 40 -4.83 -9.53 7.06
CA VAL A 40 -5.17 -9.48 5.63
C VAL A 40 -5.69 -8.11 5.25
N VAL A 41 -6.54 -7.51 6.08
CA VAL A 41 -7.08 -6.16 5.82
C VAL A 41 -5.96 -5.12 5.87
N GLN A 42 -5.10 -5.18 6.90
CA GLN A 42 -3.96 -4.28 7.03
C GLN A 42 -3.07 -4.34 5.77
N ASN A 43 -2.80 -5.56 5.27
CA ASN A 43 -2.02 -5.75 4.06
C ASN A 43 -2.71 -5.18 2.81
N VAL A 44 -4.01 -5.43 2.65
CA VAL A 44 -4.80 -4.85 1.54
C VAL A 44 -4.74 -3.32 1.58
N ALA A 45 -4.96 -2.73 2.75
CA ALA A 45 -4.87 -1.29 2.95
C ALA A 45 -3.49 -0.73 2.55
N MET A 46 -2.43 -1.43 2.93
CA MET A 46 -1.08 -1.06 2.55
C MET A 46 -0.83 -1.15 1.05
N PHE A 47 -1.30 -2.20 0.38
CA PHE A 47 -1.12 -2.35 -1.06
C PHE A 47 -1.88 -1.28 -1.84
N GLU A 48 -3.16 -1.05 -1.54
CA GLU A 48 -3.97 -0.04 -2.21
C GLU A 48 -3.39 1.37 -2.00
N ALA A 49 -2.97 1.70 -0.78
CA ALA A 49 -2.34 3.00 -0.51
C ALA A 49 -0.99 3.18 -1.24
N ASN A 50 -0.20 2.10 -1.40
CA ASN A 50 1.03 2.14 -2.20
C ASN A 50 0.72 2.36 -3.68
N GLU A 51 -0.28 1.68 -4.24
CA GLU A 51 -0.68 1.82 -5.65
C GLU A 51 -1.13 3.25 -5.98
N ILE A 52 -1.95 3.86 -5.12
CA ILE A 52 -2.38 5.26 -5.29
C ILE A 52 -1.17 6.20 -5.25
N MET A 53 -0.21 5.96 -4.34
CA MET A 53 1.01 6.76 -4.26
C MET A 53 1.92 6.57 -5.49
N GLU A 54 2.04 5.35 -6.04
CA GLU A 54 2.76 5.10 -7.29
C GLU A 54 2.11 5.83 -8.48
N GLU A 55 0.77 5.86 -8.57
CA GLU A 55 0.06 6.63 -9.58
C GLU A 55 0.29 8.14 -9.41
N ALA A 56 0.29 8.65 -8.17
CA ALA A 56 0.56 10.05 -7.90
C ALA A 56 1.99 10.45 -8.30
N LEU A 57 2.99 9.64 -7.92
CA LEU A 57 4.40 9.85 -8.29
C LEU A 57 4.56 9.93 -9.82
N LYS A 58 3.93 9.01 -10.55
CA LYS A 58 3.93 9.01 -12.01
C LYS A 58 3.29 10.28 -12.58
N ASN A 59 2.14 10.70 -12.05
CA ASN A 59 1.49 11.93 -12.52
C ASN A 59 2.36 13.17 -12.30
N VAL A 60 3.15 13.23 -11.22
CA VAL A 60 4.09 14.33 -11.02
C VAL A 60 5.26 14.27 -12.02
N ASP A 61 5.81 13.09 -12.31
CA ASP A 61 6.83 12.92 -13.36
C ASP A 61 6.29 13.38 -14.73
N ASP A 62 5.02 13.10 -15.02
CA ASP A 62 4.34 13.49 -16.26
C ASP A 62 3.91 14.98 -16.27
N GLY A 63 4.11 15.73 -15.19
CA GLY A 63 3.69 17.13 -15.05
C GLY A 63 2.20 17.33 -14.75
N ASN A 64 1.44 16.26 -14.53
CA ASN A 64 0.02 16.25 -14.19
C ASN A 64 -0.22 16.55 -12.70
N TYR A 65 0.21 17.72 -12.22
CA TYR A 65 0.21 18.03 -10.80
C TYR A 65 -1.17 18.08 -10.16
N THR A 66 -2.21 18.56 -10.87
CA THR A 66 -3.59 18.55 -10.37
C THR A 66 -4.05 17.13 -10.05
N ARG A 67 -3.82 16.19 -10.98
CA ARG A 67 -4.18 14.79 -10.80
C ARG A 67 -3.37 14.15 -9.67
N ALA A 68 -2.08 14.48 -9.54
CA ALA A 68 -1.27 14.02 -8.42
C ALA A 68 -1.81 14.53 -7.06
N LYS A 69 -2.22 15.80 -6.97
CA LYS A 69 -2.84 16.36 -5.75
C LYS A 69 -4.13 15.62 -5.38
N GLU A 70 -5.00 15.34 -6.36
CA GLU A 70 -6.23 14.56 -6.15
C GLU A 70 -5.94 13.14 -5.64
N LEU A 71 -4.98 12.45 -6.27
CA LEU A 71 -4.57 11.10 -5.87
C LEU A 71 -4.01 11.09 -4.44
N MET A 72 -3.18 12.06 -4.09
CA MET A 72 -2.62 12.17 -2.75
C MET A 72 -3.68 12.48 -1.68
N SER A 73 -4.67 13.34 -2.00
CA SER A 73 -5.83 13.54 -1.12
C SER A 73 -6.62 12.25 -0.94
N GLY A 74 -6.88 11.52 -2.03
CA GLY A 74 -7.58 10.23 -1.98
C GLY A 74 -6.81 9.17 -1.17
N ALA A 75 -5.48 9.12 -1.31
CA ALA A 75 -4.64 8.22 -0.52
C ALA A 75 -4.71 8.51 0.98
N ARG A 76 -4.73 9.81 1.35
CA ARG A 76 -4.89 10.24 2.74
C ARG A 76 -6.25 9.85 3.28
N ASP A 77 -7.32 10.21 2.59
CA ASP A 77 -8.70 9.90 3.01
C ASP A 77 -8.90 8.38 3.15
N TYR A 78 -8.34 7.61 2.21
CA TYR A 78 -8.35 6.16 2.26
C TYR A 78 -7.64 5.63 3.51
N MET A 79 -6.40 6.06 3.77
CA MET A 79 -5.65 5.62 4.93
C MET A 79 -6.31 6.03 6.25
N ASP A 80 -6.81 7.26 6.34
CA ASP A 80 -7.53 7.75 7.52
C ASP A 80 -8.76 6.89 7.82
N GLU A 81 -9.47 6.43 6.79
CA GLU A 81 -10.59 5.51 6.99
C GLU A 81 -10.11 4.12 7.41
N GLN A 82 -9.10 3.54 6.75
CA GLN A 82 -8.59 2.22 7.12
C GLN A 82 -8.08 2.20 8.57
N LEU A 83 -7.38 3.25 9.02
CA LEU A 83 -6.86 3.41 10.38
C LEU A 83 -7.96 3.47 11.46
N LYS A 84 -9.22 3.79 11.10
CA LYS A 84 -10.38 3.71 12.02
C LYS A 84 -11.00 2.32 12.07
N THR A 85 -10.85 1.53 11.01
CA THR A 85 -11.54 0.23 10.87
C THR A 85 -10.73 -0.96 11.38
N VAL A 86 -9.42 -0.79 11.57
CA VAL A 86 -8.49 -1.80 12.11
C VAL A 86 -7.49 -1.14 13.05
N SER A 87 -6.91 -1.93 13.96
CA SER A 87 -5.77 -1.47 14.74
C SER A 87 -4.60 -1.19 13.80
N PRO A 88 -4.03 0.03 13.79
CA PRO A 88 -2.96 0.36 12.84
C PRO A 88 -1.68 -0.43 13.10
N SER A 89 -1.18 -1.14 12.09
CA SER A 89 0.18 -1.70 12.12
C SER A 89 1.23 -0.57 12.07
N PRO A 90 2.48 -0.83 12.52
CA PRO A 90 3.57 0.13 12.36
C PRO A 90 3.78 0.57 10.90
N GLU A 91 3.56 -0.34 9.96
CA GLU A 91 3.69 -0.12 8.52
C GLU A 91 2.59 0.82 8.02
N MET A 92 1.34 0.64 8.46
CA MET A 92 0.22 1.55 8.14
C MET A 92 0.46 2.97 8.62
N LYS A 93 0.97 3.14 9.84
CA LYS A 93 1.31 4.47 10.36
C LYS A 93 2.40 5.12 9.51
N ARG A 94 3.44 4.36 9.16
CA ARG A 94 4.54 4.84 8.29
C ARG A 94 4.03 5.22 6.90
N GLN A 95 3.13 4.44 6.30
CA GLN A 95 2.56 4.77 4.99
C GLN A 95 1.73 6.05 5.05
N SER A 96 0.90 6.21 6.09
CA SER A 96 0.15 7.45 6.32
C SER A 96 1.07 8.65 6.48
N GLU A 97 2.16 8.55 7.24
CA GLU A 97 3.15 9.62 7.39
C GLU A 97 3.86 9.97 6.06
N ASN A 98 4.18 8.97 5.24
CA ASN A 98 4.78 9.17 3.93
C ASN A 98 3.81 9.86 2.97
N ILE A 99 2.54 9.44 2.96
CA ILE A 99 1.47 10.07 2.18
C ILE A 99 1.32 11.53 2.60
N ASP A 100 1.25 11.81 3.90
CA ASP A 100 1.12 13.16 4.43
C ASP A 100 2.29 14.07 4.05
N ARG A 101 3.50 13.55 4.14
CA ARG A 101 4.71 14.29 3.78
C ARG A 101 4.73 14.60 2.29
N TYR A 102 4.55 13.57 1.46
CA TYR A 102 4.60 13.72 0.02
C TYR A 102 3.44 14.57 -0.52
N SER A 103 2.26 14.53 0.11
CA SER A 103 1.12 15.40 -0.23
C SER A 103 1.50 16.89 -0.13
N LYS A 104 2.15 17.30 0.96
CA LYS A 104 2.61 18.69 1.17
C LYS A 104 3.64 19.12 0.13
N ASP A 105 4.51 18.18 -0.25
CA ASP A 105 5.48 18.41 -1.31
C ASP A 105 4.81 18.60 -2.67
N VAL A 106 3.80 17.78 -2.99
CA VAL A 106 3.01 17.90 -4.22
C VAL A 106 2.16 19.19 -4.24
N GLU A 107 1.64 19.66 -3.10
CA GLU A 107 0.90 20.94 -3.02
C GLU A 107 1.72 22.12 -3.54
N SER A 108 3.02 22.14 -3.19
CA SER A 108 3.97 23.20 -3.54
C SER A 108 4.79 22.94 -4.80
N VAL A 109 4.56 21.82 -5.50
CA VAL A 109 5.40 21.36 -6.64
C VAL A 109 5.57 22.40 -7.74
N GLU A 110 4.54 23.18 -8.03
CA GLU A 110 4.55 24.19 -9.11
C GLU A 110 5.47 25.39 -8.78
N THR A 111 5.81 25.57 -7.50
CA THR A 111 6.70 26.64 -7.03
C THR A 111 8.15 26.18 -6.85
N LYS A 112 8.39 24.86 -6.88
CA LYS A 112 9.72 24.26 -6.76
C LYS A 112 10.50 24.43 -8.07
N SER A 113 11.81 24.63 -7.97
CA SER A 113 12.74 24.51 -9.09
C SER A 113 12.80 23.06 -9.60
N GLU A 114 13.33 22.86 -10.81
CA GLU A 114 13.47 21.52 -11.39
C GLU A 114 14.36 20.58 -10.54
N GLU A 115 15.37 21.13 -9.88
CA GLU A 115 16.22 20.37 -8.95
C GLU A 115 15.42 19.92 -7.72
N GLU A 116 14.67 20.83 -7.10
CA GLU A 116 13.80 20.53 -5.96
C GLU A 116 12.69 19.53 -6.32
N LYS A 117 12.11 19.62 -7.52
CA LYS A 117 11.15 18.63 -8.02
C LYS A 117 11.77 17.25 -8.19
N SER A 118 12.98 17.20 -8.74
CA SER A 118 13.75 15.95 -8.90
C SER A 118 14.03 15.29 -7.55
N ASP A 119 14.45 16.07 -6.55
CA ASP A 119 14.79 15.52 -5.24
C ASP A 119 13.56 15.11 -4.44
N MET A 120 12.47 15.88 -4.55
CA MET A 120 11.15 15.49 -4.07
C MET A 120 10.71 14.15 -4.67
N GLN A 121 10.85 13.97 -5.98
CA GLN A 121 10.53 12.71 -6.68
C GLN A 121 11.36 11.53 -6.17
N LYS A 122 12.67 11.72 -6.02
CA LYS A 122 13.57 10.68 -5.51
C LYS A 122 13.17 10.27 -4.09
N SER A 123 12.90 11.25 -3.22
CA SER A 123 12.49 10.99 -1.84
C SER A 123 11.16 10.22 -1.79
N GLY A 124 10.15 10.67 -2.55
CA GLY A 124 8.85 10.00 -2.61
C GLY A 124 8.94 8.56 -3.10
N LYS A 125 9.70 8.31 -4.17
CA LYS A 125 9.95 6.95 -4.70
C LYS A 125 10.69 6.06 -3.69
N TYR A 126 11.68 6.62 -3.00
CA TYR A 126 12.44 5.90 -1.99
C TYR A 126 11.58 5.52 -0.78
N ASP A 127 10.78 6.46 -0.27
CA ASP A 127 9.89 6.23 0.86
C ASP A 127 8.82 5.18 0.53
N ASN A 128 8.20 5.27 -0.66
CA ASN A 128 7.21 4.30 -1.11
C ASN A 128 7.82 2.90 -1.28
N TYR A 129 8.98 2.79 -1.92
CA TYR A 129 9.70 1.52 -2.07
C TYR A 129 10.05 0.88 -0.72
N ASN A 130 10.50 1.67 0.25
CA ASN A 130 10.88 1.16 1.57
C ASN A 130 9.69 0.66 2.37
N THR A 131 8.52 1.30 2.22
CA THR A 131 7.31 0.79 2.85
C THR A 131 6.88 -0.52 2.21
N ARG A 132 6.90 -0.61 0.87
CA ARG A 132 6.56 -1.86 0.16
C ARG A 132 7.47 -3.03 0.51
N LYS A 133 8.79 -2.80 0.64
CA LYS A 133 9.77 -3.86 0.94
C LYS A 133 9.71 -4.36 2.38
N LYS A 134 9.20 -3.55 3.31
CA LYS A 134 9.08 -3.88 4.72
C LYS A 134 7.73 -4.51 5.08
N ASN A 135 6.81 -4.61 4.12
CA ASN A 135 5.57 -5.37 4.22
C ASN A 135 5.77 -6.85 3.88
#